data_AF-I3SCQ1-F1
#
_entry.id   AF-I3SCQ1-F1
#
_cell.length_a   1.000
_cell.length_b   1.000
_cell.length_c   1.000
_cell.angle_alpha   90.00
_cell.angle_beta   90.00
_cell.angle_gamma   90.00
#
_symmetry.space_group_name_H-M   'P 1'
#
loop_
_entity.id
_entity.type
_entity.pdbx_description
1 polymer ?
#
loop_
_entity_poly.entity_id
_entity_poly.type
_entity_poly.pdbx_seq_one_letter_code
_entity_poly.pdbx_strand_id
1 'polypeptide(L)'
;MAINFILFVFVFASQLIAGFNKELPPPTYGNLITILSIDGGGIRGIIPAIILDQLEKALQAKDKEASLANHFDVIAGTSTGGLVTALLTTPHPNDPTRPLFTPAQVIDFYNKYGPSIFNQTSGWDATYPGPKYDGKFLHNISRELLKDTKLHQTLTNVVIPTFDIKKFHPVIFSNFKLEEVPSQDAKLSDICIGTSAAPTYLPPYYFENDGDEFNLVDGGVAACNPTLAAVSEVMKQQKGKDTKILLLSIGCGSKQVTGFNAEDAIHFSAAFWATSGLATGSYDNAAKDMTEYYLAKLFPSLQSSDNYLRIQEYNLDPSMDSMDNATQANLENLAKVGVSLLSQPVLKMNVETNVPEKKINQGTNAEALERLAETLYKEKQLRLKKKLIMEKLGRPLLETITFPFATTS
;
A
#
# COMPACT_ATOMS: atom_id res chain seq x y z
N MET A 1 -26.55 25.23 -31.17
CA MET A 1 -26.73 23.78 -31.45
C MET A 1 -25.41 23.08 -31.84
N ALA A 2 -24.45 23.75 -32.51
CA ALA A 2 -23.15 23.15 -32.87
C ALA A 2 -22.15 22.96 -31.70
N ILE A 3 -22.19 23.81 -30.66
CA ILE A 3 -21.25 23.75 -29.52
C ILE A 3 -21.49 22.51 -28.64
N ASN A 4 -22.76 22.12 -28.44
CA ASN A 4 -23.10 20.92 -27.65
C ASN A 4 -22.74 19.61 -28.38
N PHE A 5 -22.66 19.62 -29.72
CA PHE A 5 -22.26 18.45 -30.49
C PHE A 5 -20.74 18.24 -30.44
N ILE A 6 -19.96 19.33 -30.40
CA ILE A 6 -18.49 19.26 -30.28
C ILE A 6 -18.07 18.78 -28.89
N LEU A 7 -18.74 19.22 -27.82
CA LEU A 7 -18.51 18.70 -26.46
C LEU A 7 -18.89 17.22 -26.33
N PHE A 8 -19.97 16.78 -26.99
CA PHE A 8 -20.38 15.38 -27.01
C PHE A 8 -19.37 14.49 -27.74
N VAL A 9 -18.79 14.98 -28.85
CA VAL A 9 -17.75 14.29 -29.61
C VAL A 9 -16.41 14.24 -28.85
N PHE A 10 -16.05 15.25 -28.05
CA PHE A 10 -14.82 15.20 -27.22
C PHE A 10 -14.95 14.24 -26.03
N VAL A 11 -16.09 14.21 -25.34
CA VAL A 11 -16.35 13.24 -24.25
C VAL A 11 -16.39 11.81 -24.78
N PHE A 12 -16.95 11.59 -25.98
CA PHE A 12 -16.90 10.29 -26.63
C PHE A 12 -15.54 9.96 -27.24
N ALA A 13 -14.78 10.93 -27.76
CA ALA A 13 -13.44 10.68 -28.28
C ALA A 13 -12.44 10.35 -27.17
N SER A 14 -12.56 10.94 -25.98
CA SER A 14 -11.79 10.50 -24.81
C SER A 14 -12.18 9.09 -24.34
N GLN A 15 -13.43 8.66 -24.56
CA GLN A 15 -13.89 7.31 -24.25
C GLN A 15 -13.62 6.27 -25.36
N LEU A 16 -13.54 6.70 -26.62
CA LEU A 16 -13.23 5.85 -27.78
C LEU A 16 -11.73 5.68 -28.00
N ILE A 17 -10.90 6.66 -27.63
CA ILE A 17 -9.43 6.50 -27.59
C ILE A 17 -9.00 5.73 -26.32
N ALA A 18 -9.80 5.78 -25.25
CA ALA A 18 -9.67 4.87 -24.09
C ALA A 18 -10.24 3.45 -24.32
N GLY A 19 -10.81 3.19 -25.50
CA GLY A 19 -11.55 1.96 -25.84
C GLY A 19 -10.71 0.69 -26.05
N PHE A 20 -9.40 0.74 -25.85
CA PHE A 20 -8.51 -0.43 -25.87
C PHE A 20 -7.51 -0.50 -24.70
N ASN A 21 -7.75 0.26 -23.62
CA ASN A 21 -6.94 0.17 -22.41
C ASN A 21 -7.36 -1.06 -21.58
N LYS A 22 -6.40 -1.94 -21.28
CA LYS A 22 -6.58 -3.13 -20.41
C LYS A 22 -6.72 -2.76 -18.93
N GLU A 23 -7.51 -1.74 -18.60
CA GLU A 23 -7.87 -1.41 -17.22
C GLU A 23 -8.81 -2.49 -16.66
N LEU A 24 -8.61 -2.86 -15.39
CA LEU A 24 -9.54 -3.72 -14.66
C LEU A 24 -10.93 -3.05 -14.67
N PRO A 25 -11.97 -3.66 -15.27
CA PRO A 25 -13.26 -3.01 -15.29
C PRO A 25 -13.78 -2.79 -13.85
N PRO A 26 -14.58 -1.74 -13.61
CA PRO A 26 -15.05 -1.40 -12.26
C PRO A 26 -15.72 -2.57 -11.54
N PRO A 27 -15.69 -2.60 -10.18
CA PRO A 27 -16.33 -3.64 -9.38
C PRO A 27 -17.82 -3.84 -9.65
N THR A 28 -18.51 -2.86 -10.24
CA THR A 28 -19.92 -2.97 -10.65
C THR A 28 -20.16 -4.08 -11.70
N TYR A 29 -19.13 -4.47 -12.45
CA TYR A 29 -19.17 -5.62 -13.38
C TYR A 29 -18.82 -6.95 -12.69
N GLY A 30 -18.42 -6.90 -11.43
CA GLY A 30 -17.82 -7.99 -10.68
C GLY A 30 -18.70 -8.53 -9.57
N ASN A 31 -18.07 -9.32 -8.69
CA ASN A 31 -18.64 -9.80 -7.44
C ASN A 31 -17.80 -9.39 -6.22
N LEU A 32 -16.55 -8.98 -6.43
CA LEU A 32 -15.57 -8.69 -5.38
C LEU A 32 -15.01 -7.28 -5.55
N ILE A 33 -14.55 -6.67 -4.47
CA ILE A 33 -13.56 -5.58 -4.50
C ILE A 33 -12.24 -6.13 -3.98
N THR A 34 -11.16 -5.93 -4.72
CA THR A 34 -9.85 -6.52 -4.44
C THR A 34 -8.90 -5.47 -3.86
N ILE A 35 -8.38 -5.72 -2.66
CA ILE A 35 -7.46 -4.82 -1.94
C ILE A 35 -6.13 -5.53 -1.70
N LEU A 36 -5.04 -4.88 -2.08
CA LEU A 36 -3.68 -5.20 -1.66
C LEU A 36 -3.20 -4.15 -0.67
N SER A 37 -2.62 -4.58 0.45
CA SER A 37 -2.07 -3.70 1.48
C SER A 37 -0.64 -4.12 1.85
N ILE A 38 0.28 -3.16 1.90
CA ILE A 38 1.70 -3.38 2.13
C ILE A 38 2.17 -2.54 3.32
N ASP A 39 2.67 -3.20 4.35
CA ASP A 39 3.15 -2.52 5.57
C ASP A 39 4.41 -1.67 5.32
N GLY A 40 4.64 -0.73 6.24
CA GLY A 40 5.94 -0.05 6.39
C GLY A 40 7.01 -0.91 7.05
N GLY A 41 8.28 -0.66 6.74
CA GLY A 41 9.41 -1.40 7.33
C GLY A 41 10.81 -1.07 6.80
N GLY A 42 10.98 0.06 6.12
CA GLY A 42 12.26 0.47 5.52
C GLY A 42 12.81 -0.56 4.52
N ILE A 43 14.09 -0.93 4.65
CA ILE A 43 14.78 -1.87 3.75
C ILE A 43 14.17 -3.27 3.74
N ARG A 44 13.38 -3.61 4.79
CA ARG A 44 12.64 -4.87 4.87
C ARG A 44 11.53 -4.99 3.84
N GLY A 45 11.24 -3.93 3.07
CA GLY A 45 10.35 -3.96 1.90
C GLY A 45 10.71 -4.99 0.83
N ILE A 46 11.92 -5.56 0.87
CA ILE A 46 12.30 -6.74 0.07
C ILE A 46 11.40 -7.95 0.35
N ILE A 47 11.02 -8.16 1.62
CA ILE A 47 10.16 -9.30 2.02
C ILE A 47 8.83 -9.25 1.28
N PRO A 48 8.00 -8.19 1.39
CA PRO A 48 6.76 -8.13 0.64
C PRO A 48 6.98 -8.11 -0.87
N ALA A 49 8.06 -7.51 -1.39
CA ALA A 49 8.34 -7.52 -2.83
C ALA A 49 8.51 -8.95 -3.40
N ILE A 50 9.12 -9.87 -2.64
CA ILE A 50 9.25 -11.29 -3.04
C ILE A 50 7.89 -12.00 -3.04
N ILE A 51 7.05 -11.74 -2.04
CA ILE A 51 5.69 -12.29 -1.98
C ILE A 51 4.85 -11.80 -3.17
N LEU A 52 4.98 -10.51 -3.51
CA LEU A 52 4.31 -9.90 -4.65
C LEU A 52 4.82 -10.44 -5.98
N ASP A 53 6.12 -10.72 -6.11
CA ASP A 53 6.70 -11.36 -7.30
C ASP A 53 6.14 -12.77 -7.52
N GLN A 54 5.99 -13.56 -6.45
CA GLN A 54 5.34 -14.86 -6.54
C GLN A 54 3.87 -14.75 -6.98
N LEU A 55 3.12 -13.77 -6.45
CA LEU A 55 1.73 -13.55 -6.84
C LEU A 55 1.61 -13.12 -8.30
N GLU A 56 2.46 -12.19 -8.75
CA GLU A 56 2.45 -11.73 -10.13
C GLU A 56 2.82 -12.86 -11.11
N LYS A 57 3.79 -13.71 -10.77
CA LYS A 57 4.12 -14.92 -11.54
C LYS A 57 2.94 -15.89 -11.64
N ALA A 58 2.23 -16.13 -10.54
CA ALA A 58 1.03 -16.99 -10.53
C ALA A 58 -0.10 -16.43 -11.41
N LEU A 59 -0.25 -15.10 -11.48
CA LEU A 59 -1.16 -14.44 -12.42
C LEU A 59 -0.66 -14.54 -13.86
N GLN A 60 0.65 -14.35 -14.10
CA GLN A 60 1.27 -14.42 -15.43
C GLN A 60 1.23 -15.81 -16.06
N ALA A 61 1.18 -16.85 -15.25
CA ALA A 61 0.93 -18.21 -15.72
C ALA A 61 -0.46 -18.38 -16.37
N LYS A 62 -1.41 -17.48 -16.09
CA LYS A 62 -2.78 -17.48 -16.62
C LYS A 62 -2.99 -16.40 -17.68
N ASP A 63 -2.38 -15.22 -17.50
CA ASP A 63 -2.40 -14.07 -18.40
C ASP A 63 -0.99 -13.47 -18.47
N LYS A 64 -0.23 -13.72 -19.53
CA LYS A 64 1.17 -13.27 -19.65
C LYS A 64 1.35 -11.76 -19.46
N GLU A 65 0.31 -10.98 -19.76
CA GLU A 65 0.30 -9.52 -19.62
C GLU A 65 -0.28 -9.07 -18.27
N ALA A 66 -0.37 -9.97 -17.29
CA ALA A 66 -0.82 -9.63 -15.95
C ALA A 66 0.16 -8.68 -15.25
N SER A 67 -0.41 -7.75 -14.51
CA SER A 67 0.25 -6.95 -13.49
C SER A 67 -0.66 -6.89 -12.27
N LEU A 68 -0.10 -6.61 -11.10
CA LEU A 68 -0.88 -6.47 -9.87
C LEU A 68 -1.91 -5.33 -9.97
N ALA A 69 -1.53 -4.18 -10.53
CA ALA A 69 -2.44 -3.03 -10.73
C ALA A 69 -3.67 -3.37 -11.59
N ASN A 70 -3.55 -4.34 -12.50
CA ASN A 70 -4.67 -4.76 -13.36
C ASN A 70 -5.55 -5.86 -12.72
N HIS A 71 -5.33 -6.20 -11.45
CA HIS A 71 -6.10 -7.21 -10.71
C HIS A 71 -6.57 -6.72 -9.33
N PHE A 72 -5.96 -5.67 -8.77
CA PHE A 72 -6.37 -5.03 -7.54
C PHE A 72 -7.10 -3.71 -7.81
N ASP A 73 -8.30 -3.55 -7.24
CA ASP A 73 -9.06 -2.28 -7.26
C ASP A 73 -8.42 -1.20 -6.39
N VAL A 74 -7.68 -1.63 -5.36
CA VAL A 74 -6.93 -0.75 -4.46
C VAL A 74 -5.58 -1.37 -4.12
N ILE A 75 -4.51 -0.58 -4.22
CA ILE A 75 -3.19 -0.90 -3.67
C ILE A 75 -2.82 0.14 -2.60
N ALA A 76 -2.66 -0.30 -1.37
CA ALA A 76 -2.36 0.55 -0.22
C ALA A 76 -0.96 0.28 0.31
N GLY A 77 -0.30 1.32 0.80
CA GLY A 77 1.06 1.20 1.27
C GLY A 77 1.49 2.33 2.20
N THR A 78 2.20 1.98 3.26
CA THR A 78 2.80 2.94 4.20
C THR A 78 4.32 2.89 4.10
N SER A 79 5.00 4.05 4.12
CA SER A 79 6.47 4.12 4.10
C SER A 79 7.03 3.40 2.89
N THR A 80 7.96 2.46 3.10
CA THR A 80 8.45 1.54 2.07
C THR A 80 7.32 0.88 1.27
N GLY A 81 6.20 0.48 1.90
CA GLY A 81 5.02 -0.04 1.21
C GLY A 81 4.33 0.98 0.31
N GLY A 82 4.37 2.26 0.68
CA GLY A 82 3.89 3.38 -0.14
C GLY A 82 4.79 3.63 -1.36
N LEU A 83 6.12 3.51 -1.20
CA LEU A 83 7.07 3.49 -2.33
C LEU A 83 6.77 2.34 -3.29
N VAL A 84 6.61 1.12 -2.77
CA VAL A 84 6.24 -0.06 -3.59
C VAL A 84 4.91 0.17 -4.29
N THR A 85 3.91 0.70 -3.58
CA THR A 85 2.60 1.05 -4.16
C THR A 85 2.75 1.99 -5.34
N ALA A 86 3.49 3.09 -5.20
CA ALA A 86 3.69 4.05 -6.29
C ALA A 86 4.43 3.43 -7.48
N LEU A 87 5.47 2.63 -7.25
CA LEU A 87 6.22 1.96 -8.32
C LEU A 87 5.36 0.94 -9.09
N LEU A 88 4.46 0.25 -8.40
CA LEU A 88 3.55 -0.74 -9.00
C LEU A 88 2.28 -0.13 -9.61
N THR A 89 2.05 1.17 -9.45
CA THR A 89 0.82 1.83 -9.95
C THR A 89 1.07 3.05 -10.82
N THR A 90 2.29 3.55 -10.89
CA THR A 90 2.68 4.60 -11.85
C THR A 90 2.66 4.01 -13.26
N PRO A 91 1.99 4.64 -14.25
CA PRO A 91 2.04 4.18 -15.63
C PRO A 91 3.46 4.23 -16.21
N HIS A 92 3.84 3.19 -16.96
CA HIS A 92 5.12 3.15 -17.64
C HIS A 92 5.15 4.17 -18.80
N PRO A 93 6.21 4.98 -18.99
CA PRO A 93 6.25 6.03 -20.02
C PRO A 93 6.05 5.54 -21.46
N ASN A 94 6.52 4.32 -21.76
CA ASN A 94 6.41 3.74 -23.10
C ASN A 94 5.17 2.85 -23.28
N ASP A 95 4.53 2.45 -22.18
CA ASP A 95 3.31 1.65 -22.20
C ASP A 95 2.45 2.03 -20.99
N PRO A 96 1.58 3.05 -21.13
CA PRO A 96 0.77 3.55 -20.04
C PRO A 96 -0.23 2.53 -19.46
N THR A 97 -0.34 1.33 -20.03
CA THR A 97 -1.19 0.25 -19.49
C THR A 97 -0.44 -0.68 -18.53
N ARG A 98 0.88 -0.49 -18.40
CA ARG A 98 1.78 -1.28 -17.58
C ARG A 98 2.32 -0.44 -16.41
N PRO A 99 2.54 -1.05 -15.25
CA PRO A 99 3.17 -0.35 -14.13
C PRO A 99 4.62 -0.02 -14.46
N LEU A 100 5.13 1.02 -13.81
CA LEU A 100 6.50 1.49 -13.97
C LEU A 100 7.46 0.33 -13.68
N PHE A 101 7.26 -0.36 -12.54
CA PHE A 101 8.04 -1.54 -12.15
C PHE A 101 7.17 -2.79 -12.01
N THR A 102 7.78 -3.95 -12.22
CA THR A 102 7.31 -5.24 -11.71
C THR A 102 7.78 -5.45 -10.26
N PRO A 103 7.18 -6.37 -9.47
CA PRO A 103 7.69 -6.71 -8.15
C PRO A 103 9.15 -7.20 -8.16
N ALA A 104 9.59 -7.92 -9.18
CA ALA A 104 11.00 -8.30 -9.35
C ALA A 104 11.92 -7.07 -9.46
N GLN A 105 11.52 -6.04 -10.22
CA GLN A 105 12.26 -4.79 -10.33
C GLN A 105 12.26 -3.99 -9.03
N VAL A 106 11.24 -4.15 -8.17
CA VAL A 106 11.24 -3.57 -6.81
C VAL A 106 12.30 -4.23 -5.92
N ILE A 107 12.53 -5.54 -6.05
CA ILE A 107 13.62 -6.23 -5.34
C ILE A 107 14.97 -5.66 -5.81
N ASP A 108 15.16 -5.53 -7.13
CA ASP A 108 16.38 -4.94 -7.71
C ASP A 108 16.59 -3.49 -7.26
N PHE A 109 15.51 -2.72 -7.13
CA PHE A 109 15.55 -1.35 -6.60
C PHE A 109 16.15 -1.31 -5.20
N TYR A 110 15.69 -2.16 -4.27
CA TYR A 110 16.26 -2.18 -2.92
C TYR A 110 17.70 -2.66 -2.91
N ASN A 111 18.04 -3.69 -3.69
CA ASN A 111 19.41 -4.18 -3.81
C ASN A 111 20.37 -3.10 -4.32
N LYS A 112 19.93 -2.33 -5.32
CA LYS A 112 20.76 -1.30 -5.96
C LYS A 112 20.84 -0.01 -5.14
N TYR A 113 19.70 0.47 -4.64
CA TYR A 113 19.57 1.82 -4.10
C TYR A 113 19.43 1.87 -2.58
N GLY A 114 19.08 0.76 -1.92
CA GLY A 114 19.01 0.67 -0.46
C GLY A 114 20.25 1.21 0.26
N PRO A 115 21.48 0.80 -0.11
CA PRO A 115 22.71 1.31 0.50
C PRO A 115 22.89 2.83 0.34
N SER A 116 22.39 3.40 -0.76
CA SER A 116 22.48 4.85 -1.03
C SER A 116 21.38 5.64 -0.31
N ILE A 117 20.18 5.05 -0.16
CA ILE A 117 19.09 5.62 0.64
C ILE A 117 19.50 5.70 2.11
N PHE A 118 20.10 4.63 2.64
CA PHE A 118 20.56 4.53 4.03
C PHE A 118 22.06 4.80 4.16
N ASN A 119 22.57 5.79 3.43
CA ASN A 119 23.94 6.27 3.58
C ASN A 119 23.99 7.32 4.70
N GLN A 120 24.54 6.94 5.85
CA GLN A 120 24.50 7.74 7.08
C GLN A 120 25.17 9.10 6.90
N THR A 121 24.56 10.15 7.47
CA THR A 121 25.17 11.48 7.55
C THR A 121 26.47 11.42 8.34
N SER A 122 27.56 11.98 7.78
CA SER A 122 28.87 11.96 8.44
C SER A 122 28.81 12.59 9.84
N GLY A 123 29.35 11.90 10.84
CA GLY A 123 29.38 12.38 12.23
C GLY A 123 28.06 12.27 12.99
N TRP A 124 27.02 11.64 12.43
CA TRP A 124 25.75 11.43 13.14
C TRP A 124 25.89 10.45 14.32
N ASP A 125 25.32 10.84 15.45
CA ASP A 125 24.98 9.98 16.59
C ASP A 125 23.63 10.40 17.19
N ALA A 126 23.15 9.71 18.23
CA ALA A 126 21.85 9.99 18.85
C ALA A 126 21.76 11.35 19.56
N THR A 127 22.87 12.06 19.74
CA THR A 127 22.95 13.41 20.32
C THR A 127 23.11 14.50 19.27
N TYR A 128 23.45 14.12 18.03
CA TYR A 128 23.60 15.03 16.90
C TYR A 128 22.25 15.67 16.54
N PRO A 129 22.20 17.00 16.33
CA PRO A 129 20.97 17.67 15.92
C PRO A 129 20.61 17.28 14.47
N GLY A 130 19.52 16.53 14.31
CA GLY A 130 18.96 16.16 13.00
C GLY A 130 18.83 14.65 12.79
N PRO A 131 18.29 14.25 11.62
CA PRO A 131 18.04 12.84 11.30
C PRO A 131 19.32 12.07 10.97
N LYS A 132 19.27 10.74 11.12
CA LYS A 132 20.36 9.81 10.77
C LYS A 132 20.80 9.89 9.30
N TYR A 133 19.83 10.15 8.42
CA TYR A 133 20.00 10.23 6.98
C TYR A 133 19.51 11.59 6.49
N ASP A 134 20.22 12.20 5.52
CA ASP A 134 19.86 13.52 4.99
C ASP A 134 18.69 13.50 3.99
N GLY A 135 18.25 12.30 3.59
CA GLY A 135 17.12 12.07 2.68
C GLY A 135 17.36 12.49 1.21
N LYS A 136 18.48 13.11 0.87
CA LYS A 136 18.70 13.68 -0.47
C LYS A 136 18.64 12.61 -1.56
N PHE A 137 19.25 11.46 -1.31
CA PHE A 137 19.24 10.36 -2.29
C PHE A 137 17.81 9.85 -2.53
N LEU A 138 17.05 9.60 -1.45
CA LEU A 138 15.65 9.18 -1.54
C LEU A 138 14.82 10.20 -2.32
N HIS A 139 14.97 11.50 -2.03
CA HIS A 139 14.24 12.54 -2.74
C HIS A 139 14.56 12.55 -4.24
N ASN A 140 15.85 12.43 -4.59
CA ASN A 140 16.29 12.44 -5.97
C ASN A 140 15.77 11.22 -6.74
N ILE A 141 15.94 10.01 -6.19
CA ILE A 141 15.51 8.79 -6.89
C ILE A 141 13.98 8.71 -7.01
N SER A 142 13.22 9.16 -6.00
CA SER A 142 11.76 9.24 -6.09
C SER A 142 11.32 10.19 -7.20
N ARG A 143 11.94 11.37 -7.33
CA ARG A 143 11.65 12.33 -8.40
C ARG A 143 12.08 11.82 -9.78
N GLU A 144 13.21 11.14 -9.86
CA GLU A 144 13.72 10.56 -11.11
C GLU A 144 12.78 9.48 -11.65
N LEU A 145 12.34 8.56 -10.79
CA LEU A 145 11.48 7.44 -11.18
C LEU A 145 10.05 7.87 -11.45
N LEU A 146 9.45 8.66 -10.55
CA LEU A 146 8.02 9.00 -10.60
C LEU A 146 7.75 10.27 -11.43
N LYS A 147 8.78 11.07 -11.69
CA LYS A 147 8.72 12.31 -12.49
C LYS A 147 7.59 13.23 -11.99
N ASP A 148 6.78 13.74 -12.92
CA ASP A 148 5.64 14.60 -12.65
C ASP A 148 4.32 13.84 -12.49
N THR A 149 4.36 12.51 -12.37
CA THR A 149 3.15 11.69 -12.18
C THR A 149 2.43 12.11 -10.90
N LYS A 150 1.16 12.50 -11.04
CA LYS A 150 0.26 12.86 -9.94
C LYS A 150 -0.61 11.70 -9.49
N LEU A 151 -1.21 11.83 -8.31
CA LEU A 151 -2.05 10.81 -7.68
C LEU A 151 -3.18 10.32 -8.60
N HIS A 152 -3.89 11.21 -9.29
CA HIS A 152 -4.99 10.80 -10.18
C HIS A 152 -4.54 9.93 -11.38
N GLN A 153 -3.25 9.90 -11.68
CA GLN A 153 -2.70 9.19 -12.84
C GLN A 153 -2.30 7.74 -12.53
N THR A 154 -2.50 7.26 -11.29
CA THR A 154 -2.22 5.86 -10.93
C THR A 154 -3.13 4.90 -11.69
N LEU A 155 -2.60 3.74 -12.07
CA LEU A 155 -3.30 2.68 -12.82
C LEU A 155 -4.49 2.05 -12.08
N THR A 156 -4.51 2.20 -10.76
CA THR A 156 -5.59 1.76 -9.88
C THR A 156 -5.67 2.72 -8.70
N ASN A 157 -6.70 2.58 -7.85
CA ASN A 157 -6.79 3.43 -6.66
C ASN A 157 -5.66 3.10 -5.69
N VAL A 158 -5.07 4.13 -5.10
CA VAL A 158 -4.07 3.98 -4.05
C VAL A 158 -4.54 4.58 -2.74
N VAL A 159 -3.95 4.10 -1.65
CA VAL A 159 -4.13 4.64 -0.29
C VAL A 159 -2.76 4.69 0.37
N ILE A 160 -2.22 5.90 0.52
CA ILE A 160 -0.87 6.12 1.07
C ILE A 160 -0.96 7.06 2.28
N PRO A 161 -0.87 6.53 3.51
CA PRO A 161 -0.86 7.33 4.73
C PRO A 161 0.41 8.17 4.89
N THR A 162 0.25 9.35 5.50
CA THR A 162 1.30 10.23 6.02
C THR A 162 0.77 10.90 7.29
N PHE A 163 1.62 11.59 8.05
CA PHE A 163 1.19 12.43 9.17
C PHE A 163 1.69 13.86 9.01
N ASP A 164 0.81 14.85 9.04
CA ASP A 164 1.19 16.26 8.94
C ASP A 164 1.50 16.82 10.34
N ILE A 165 2.74 17.25 10.57
CA ILE A 165 3.19 17.74 11.88
C ILE A 165 2.83 19.19 12.15
N LYS A 166 2.43 19.97 11.13
CA LYS A 166 1.96 21.35 11.30
C LYS A 166 0.46 21.38 11.60
N LYS A 167 -0.32 20.59 10.87
CA LYS A 167 -1.77 20.43 11.08
C LYS A 167 -2.10 19.42 12.19
N PHE A 168 -1.12 18.59 12.55
CA PHE A 168 -1.18 17.60 13.63
C PHE A 168 -2.29 16.55 13.44
N HIS A 169 -2.45 16.07 12.21
CA HIS A 169 -3.40 15.00 11.87
C HIS A 169 -2.86 14.13 10.73
N PRO A 170 -3.37 12.89 10.58
CA PRO A 170 -3.06 12.06 9.41
C PRO A 170 -3.49 12.74 8.10
N VAL A 171 -2.67 12.61 7.06
CA VAL A 171 -3.03 12.93 5.68
C VAL A 171 -2.94 11.65 4.88
N ILE A 172 -4.08 11.16 4.41
CA ILE A 172 -4.18 9.91 3.65
C ILE A 172 -4.40 10.25 2.19
N PHE A 173 -3.36 10.14 1.38
CA PHE A 173 -3.45 10.35 -0.07
C PHE A 173 -4.20 9.19 -0.70
N SER A 174 -5.34 9.48 -1.34
CA SER A 174 -6.13 8.47 -2.05
C SER A 174 -6.92 9.05 -3.21
N ASN A 175 -7.02 8.29 -4.30
CA ASN A 175 -7.86 8.63 -5.47
C ASN A 175 -9.32 8.88 -5.07
N PHE A 176 -9.81 8.18 -4.03
CA PHE A 176 -11.18 8.31 -3.52
C PHE A 176 -11.50 9.67 -2.90
N LYS A 177 -10.48 10.48 -2.59
CA LYS A 177 -10.63 11.79 -1.95
C LYS A 177 -10.51 12.97 -2.90
N LEU A 178 -10.08 12.75 -4.15
CA LEU A 178 -9.72 13.85 -5.05
C LEU A 178 -10.91 14.75 -5.42
N GLU A 179 -12.14 14.24 -5.35
CA GLU A 179 -13.34 15.08 -5.51
C GLU A 179 -13.58 16.00 -4.30
N GLU A 180 -13.32 15.52 -3.08
CA GLU A 180 -13.57 16.26 -1.83
C GLU A 180 -12.39 17.17 -1.45
N VAL A 181 -11.17 16.73 -1.75
CA VAL A 181 -9.91 17.40 -1.39
C VAL A 181 -8.96 17.41 -2.60
N PRO A 182 -9.22 18.25 -3.63
CA PRO A 182 -8.42 18.28 -4.86
C PRO A 182 -6.94 18.57 -4.64
N SER A 183 -6.59 19.31 -3.59
CA SER A 183 -5.20 19.61 -3.23
C SER A 183 -4.37 18.39 -2.86
N GLN A 184 -4.98 17.23 -2.61
CA GLN A 184 -4.27 15.96 -2.45
C GLN A 184 -3.84 15.33 -3.78
N ASP A 185 -4.19 15.89 -4.94
CA ASP A 185 -3.65 15.50 -6.24
C ASP A 185 -2.20 16.00 -6.45
N ALA A 186 -1.34 15.63 -5.51
CA ALA A 186 0.08 15.94 -5.48
C ALA A 186 0.89 14.96 -6.33
N LYS A 187 2.16 15.31 -6.59
CA LYS A 187 3.09 14.39 -7.25
C LYS A 187 3.30 13.15 -6.39
N LEU A 188 3.33 11.97 -7.01
CA LEU A 188 3.61 10.73 -6.32
C LEU A 188 5.01 10.74 -5.68
N SER A 189 5.98 11.45 -6.27
CA SER A 189 7.30 11.63 -5.67
C SER A 189 7.23 12.35 -4.31
N ASP A 190 6.42 13.40 -4.19
CA ASP A 190 6.23 14.13 -2.94
C ASP A 190 5.52 13.26 -1.89
N ILE A 191 4.48 12.54 -2.30
CA ILE A 191 3.74 11.60 -1.45
C ILE A 191 4.65 10.48 -0.94
N CYS A 192 5.47 9.89 -1.82
CA CYS A 192 6.42 8.83 -1.49
C CYS A 192 7.50 9.27 -0.52
N ILE A 193 8.03 10.50 -0.69
CA ILE A 193 8.99 11.06 0.24
C ILE A 193 8.33 11.28 1.61
N GLY A 194 7.15 11.90 1.63
CA GLY A 194 6.40 12.17 2.86
C GLY A 194 6.06 10.89 3.64
N THR A 195 5.53 9.86 2.97
CA THR A 195 5.17 8.59 3.64
C THR A 195 6.37 7.84 4.18
N SER A 196 7.59 8.09 3.65
CA SER A 196 8.82 7.41 4.06
C SER A 196 9.67 8.20 5.06
N ALA A 197 9.28 9.43 5.40
CA ALA A 197 10.06 10.36 6.23
C ALA A 197 10.01 10.00 7.73
N ALA A 198 10.58 8.86 8.10
CA ALA A 198 10.49 8.32 9.46
C ALA A 198 11.20 9.26 10.46
N PRO A 199 10.52 9.71 11.53
CA PRO A 199 11.14 10.55 12.56
C PRO A 199 12.44 9.93 13.08
N THR A 200 13.43 10.77 13.39
CA THR A 200 14.83 10.41 13.72
C THR A 200 15.67 9.78 12.60
N TYR A 201 15.05 9.16 11.59
CA TYR A 201 15.76 8.52 10.47
C TYR A 201 15.93 9.49 9.30
N LEU A 202 14.86 10.15 8.88
CA LEU A 202 14.81 11.01 7.69
C LEU A 202 14.22 12.38 8.06
N PRO A 203 14.56 13.45 7.32
CA PRO A 203 13.98 14.76 7.56
C PRO A 203 12.47 14.77 7.23
N PRO A 204 11.63 15.51 7.98
CA PRO A 204 10.28 15.82 7.56
C PRO A 204 10.27 16.46 6.16
N TYR A 205 9.20 16.25 5.41
CA TYR A 205 9.09 16.70 4.03
C TYR A 205 8.06 17.81 3.87
N TYR A 206 8.48 18.89 3.23
CA TYR A 206 7.63 20.02 2.90
C TYR A 206 7.38 20.10 1.40
N PHE A 207 6.13 20.32 1.01
CA PHE A 207 5.77 20.79 -0.32
C PHE A 207 4.43 21.54 -0.29
N GLU A 208 4.15 22.24 -1.38
CA GLU A 208 2.86 22.88 -1.63
C GLU A 208 2.22 22.24 -2.86
N ASN A 209 0.90 22.01 -2.80
CA ASN A 209 0.12 21.63 -3.98
C ASN A 209 -1.24 22.33 -3.95
N ASP A 210 -1.59 23.01 -5.05
CA ASP A 210 -2.84 23.74 -5.23
C ASP A 210 -3.20 24.69 -4.07
N GLY A 211 -2.20 25.38 -3.51
CA GLY A 211 -2.36 26.36 -2.43
C GLY A 211 -2.39 25.77 -1.02
N ASP A 212 -2.36 24.44 -0.87
CA ASP A 212 -2.21 23.79 0.42
C ASP A 212 -0.76 23.40 0.70
N GLU A 213 -0.33 23.69 1.92
CA GLU A 213 0.95 23.24 2.46
C GLU A 213 0.82 21.85 3.10
N PHE A 214 1.85 21.02 2.90
CA PHE A 214 1.99 19.70 3.49
C PHE A 214 3.33 19.64 4.24
N ASN A 215 3.29 19.32 5.53
CA ASN A 215 4.46 19.23 6.41
C ASN A 215 4.54 17.81 6.96
N LEU A 216 5.02 16.88 6.15
CA LEU A 216 4.76 15.45 6.35
C LEU A 216 5.92 14.73 7.04
N VAL A 217 5.55 13.75 7.87
CA VAL A 217 6.40 12.65 8.32
C VAL A 217 5.77 11.31 7.94
N ASP A 218 6.52 10.23 8.17
CA ASP A 218 6.18 8.88 7.76
C ASP A 218 4.75 8.46 8.14
N GLY A 219 4.11 7.74 7.21
CA GLY A 219 2.77 7.22 7.40
C GLY A 219 2.63 6.25 8.56
N GLY A 220 3.73 5.64 9.01
CA GLY A 220 3.78 4.77 10.17
C GLY A 220 3.40 5.45 11.48
N VAL A 221 3.54 6.78 11.56
CA VAL A 221 3.01 7.57 12.68
C VAL A 221 1.47 7.49 12.73
N ALA A 222 0.81 7.31 11.58
CA ALA A 222 -0.64 7.20 11.48
C ALA A 222 -1.13 5.74 11.36
N ALA A 223 -0.52 4.94 10.48
CA ALA A 223 -0.94 3.58 10.16
C ALA A 223 0.21 2.77 9.52
N CYS A 224 1.04 2.12 10.33
CA CYS A 224 2.12 1.23 9.81
C CYS A 224 1.60 0.06 8.96
N ASN A 225 0.40 -0.45 9.28
CA ASN A 225 -0.35 -1.39 8.45
C ASN A 225 -1.56 -0.65 7.87
N PRO A 226 -1.55 -0.25 6.58
CA PRO A 226 -2.59 0.60 6.00
C PRO A 226 -3.89 -0.16 5.66
N THR A 227 -3.99 -1.44 6.04
CA THR A 227 -5.10 -2.31 5.64
C THR A 227 -6.46 -1.74 6.04
N LEU A 228 -6.60 -1.27 7.29
CA LEU A 228 -7.87 -0.71 7.76
C LEU A 228 -8.18 0.64 7.11
N ALA A 229 -7.17 1.45 6.80
CA ALA A 229 -7.35 2.69 6.03
C ALA A 229 -7.91 2.38 4.64
N ALA A 230 -7.34 1.39 3.94
CA ALA A 230 -7.80 0.97 2.62
C ALA A 230 -9.23 0.43 2.63
N VAL A 231 -9.55 -0.44 3.60
CA VAL A 231 -10.92 -0.96 3.77
C VAL A 231 -11.90 0.18 4.07
N SER A 232 -11.51 1.16 4.89
CA SER A 232 -12.36 2.31 5.24
C SER A 232 -12.67 3.18 4.03
N GLU A 233 -11.68 3.49 3.18
CA GLU A 233 -11.91 4.24 1.94
C GLU A 233 -12.88 3.50 1.00
N VAL A 234 -12.68 2.18 0.83
CA VAL A 234 -13.58 1.35 0.01
C VAL A 234 -15.00 1.36 0.57
N MET A 235 -15.16 1.13 1.88
CA MET A 235 -16.47 1.09 2.52
C MET A 235 -17.21 2.43 2.41
N LYS A 236 -16.51 3.57 2.53
CA LYS A 236 -17.09 4.91 2.34
C LYS A 236 -17.71 5.05 0.94
N GLN A 237 -17.05 4.53 -0.08
CA GLN A 237 -17.53 4.60 -1.47
C GLN A 237 -18.71 3.67 -1.75
N GLN A 238 -18.85 2.56 -1.02
CA GLN A 238 -19.94 1.61 -1.25
C GLN A 238 -21.30 2.07 -0.70
N LYS A 239 -21.36 3.13 0.13
CA LYS A 239 -22.61 3.73 0.64
C LYS A 239 -23.63 2.69 1.15
N GLY A 240 -23.17 1.63 1.81
CA GLY A 240 -24.02 0.58 2.39
C GLY A 240 -24.44 -0.56 1.45
N LYS A 241 -23.88 -0.66 0.23
CA LYS A 241 -24.06 -1.84 -0.62
C LYS A 241 -23.35 -3.05 -0.03
N ASP A 242 -24.01 -4.21 -0.03
CA ASP A 242 -23.44 -5.49 0.39
C ASP A 242 -22.32 -5.90 -0.59
N THR A 243 -21.09 -5.58 -0.22
CA THR A 243 -19.93 -5.67 -1.09
C THR A 243 -18.92 -6.62 -0.48
N LYS A 244 -18.50 -7.62 -1.26
CA LYS A 244 -17.52 -8.61 -0.82
C LYS A 244 -16.11 -8.09 -1.08
N ILE A 245 -15.31 -7.98 -0.04
CA ILE A 245 -13.90 -7.57 -0.12
C ILE A 245 -13.03 -8.81 -0.13
N LEU A 246 -12.09 -8.88 -1.08
CA LEU A 246 -10.97 -9.81 -1.11
C LEU A 246 -9.69 -9.04 -0.77
N LEU A 247 -9.03 -9.42 0.31
CA LEU A 247 -7.97 -8.65 0.93
C LEU A 247 -6.70 -9.48 1.10
N LEU A 248 -5.61 -9.00 0.49
CA LEU A 248 -4.25 -9.43 0.76
C LEU A 248 -3.53 -8.34 1.55
N SER A 249 -2.97 -8.69 2.71
CA SER A 249 -2.12 -7.82 3.51
C SER A 249 -0.75 -8.48 3.70
N ILE A 250 0.33 -7.74 3.46
CA ILE A 250 1.70 -8.27 3.51
C ILE A 250 2.56 -7.41 4.43
N GLY A 251 3.15 -8.04 5.43
CA GLY A 251 4.03 -7.39 6.39
C GLY A 251 5.50 -7.38 5.95
N CYS A 252 6.29 -6.51 6.59
CA CYS A 252 7.74 -6.44 6.42
C CYS A 252 8.52 -7.31 7.44
N GLY A 253 7.85 -8.23 8.12
CA GLY A 253 8.42 -9.01 9.21
C GLY A 253 8.47 -8.25 10.54
N SER A 254 8.36 -9.00 11.62
CA SER A 254 8.49 -8.54 13.00
C SER A 254 9.38 -9.51 13.76
N LYS A 255 10.33 -8.99 14.54
CA LYS A 255 11.03 -9.84 15.51
C LYS A 255 10.06 -10.24 16.62
N GLN A 256 10.34 -11.37 17.26
CA GLN A 256 9.72 -11.66 18.54
C GLN A 256 10.28 -10.66 19.57
N VAL A 257 9.44 -9.71 20.00
CA VAL A 257 9.86 -8.69 20.96
C VAL A 257 9.84 -9.29 22.35
N THR A 258 11.01 -9.45 22.96
CA THR A 258 11.13 -9.53 24.42
C THR A 258 11.16 -8.10 24.96
N GLY A 259 10.09 -7.71 25.66
CA GLY A 259 10.01 -6.40 26.31
C GLY A 259 10.90 -6.28 27.55
N PHE A 260 10.73 -5.19 28.29
CA PHE A 260 11.37 -4.96 29.58
C PHE A 260 10.38 -5.23 30.71
N ASN A 261 10.87 -5.68 31.88
CA ASN A 261 10.02 -5.76 33.06
C ASN A 261 9.65 -4.35 33.51
N ALA A 262 8.45 -4.19 34.05
CA ALA A 262 8.02 -2.91 34.62
C ALA A 262 8.97 -2.46 35.75
N GLU A 263 9.47 -3.41 36.56
CA GLU A 263 10.45 -3.17 37.64
C GLU A 263 11.78 -2.60 37.15
N ASP A 264 12.19 -2.92 35.92
CA ASP A 264 13.37 -2.29 35.30
C ASP A 264 12.99 -0.93 34.71
N ALA A 265 11.83 -0.85 34.07
CA ALA A 265 11.37 0.32 33.33
C ALA A 265 11.03 1.53 34.22
N ILE A 266 10.74 1.35 35.52
CA ILE A 266 10.55 2.49 36.46
C ILE A 266 11.80 3.39 36.57
N HIS A 267 12.97 2.86 36.19
CA HIS A 267 14.23 3.60 36.25
C HIS A 267 14.61 4.24 34.91
N PHE A 268 13.82 4.04 33.85
CA PHE A 268 14.10 4.60 32.52
C PHE A 268 13.83 6.10 32.49
N SER A 269 14.85 6.88 32.12
CA SER A 269 14.71 8.32 31.91
C SER A 269 13.92 8.62 30.64
N ALA A 270 13.36 9.84 30.54
CA ALA A 270 12.71 10.30 29.30
C ALA A 270 13.65 10.19 28.09
N ALA A 271 14.94 10.47 28.29
CA ALA A 271 15.96 10.32 27.25
C ALA A 271 16.12 8.84 26.83
N PHE A 272 16.19 7.92 27.78
CA PHE A 272 16.30 6.49 27.45
C PHE A 272 15.08 5.98 26.68
N TRP A 273 13.86 6.35 27.10
CA TRP A 273 12.63 6.00 26.38
C TRP A 273 12.65 6.47 24.92
N ALA A 274 13.14 7.68 24.68
CA ALA A 274 13.24 8.25 23.34
C ALA A 274 14.37 7.64 22.50
N THR A 275 15.58 7.47 23.06
CA THR A 275 16.77 7.07 22.28
C THR A 275 16.96 5.56 22.15
N SER A 276 16.40 4.76 23.06
CA SER A 276 16.44 3.28 22.95
C SER A 276 15.56 2.74 21.82
N GLY A 277 14.68 3.58 21.26
CA GLY A 277 13.64 3.15 20.31
C GLY A 277 12.48 2.41 20.98
N LEU A 278 12.48 2.26 22.31
CA LEU A 278 11.44 1.53 23.04
C LEU A 278 10.06 2.18 22.86
N ALA A 279 9.95 3.51 23.05
CA ALA A 279 8.67 4.21 22.88
C ALA A 279 8.13 4.06 21.45
N THR A 280 8.96 4.34 20.44
CA THR A 280 8.60 4.21 19.03
C THR A 280 8.22 2.77 18.67
N GLY A 281 8.99 1.79 19.13
CA GLY A 281 8.70 0.37 18.92
C GLY A 281 7.39 -0.06 19.57
N SER A 282 7.09 0.42 20.78
CA SER A 282 5.80 0.15 21.45
C SER A 282 4.62 0.71 20.66
N TYR A 283 4.70 1.94 20.16
CA TYR A 283 3.63 2.53 19.36
C TYR A 283 3.45 1.82 18.00
N ASP A 284 4.54 1.47 17.31
CA ASP A 284 4.50 0.72 16.05
C ASP A 284 3.83 -0.65 16.22
N ASN A 285 4.30 -1.44 17.20
CA ASN A 285 3.72 -2.76 17.47
C ASN A 285 2.25 -2.64 17.91
N ALA A 286 1.91 -1.69 18.79
CA ALA A 286 0.53 -1.48 19.20
C ALA A 286 -0.39 -1.12 18.02
N ALA A 287 0.05 -0.27 17.09
CA ALA A 287 -0.73 0.10 15.91
C ALA A 287 -0.97 -1.11 14.98
N LYS A 288 0.04 -1.95 14.78
CA LYS A 288 -0.06 -3.19 13.99
C LYS A 288 -0.99 -4.20 14.66
N ASP A 289 -0.82 -4.45 15.95
CA ASP A 289 -1.63 -5.38 16.74
C ASP A 289 -3.09 -4.96 16.78
N MET A 290 -3.37 -3.66 16.93
CA MET A 290 -4.75 -3.15 16.87
C MET A 290 -5.37 -3.32 15.49
N THR A 291 -4.58 -3.17 14.42
CA THR A 291 -5.06 -3.45 13.05
C THR A 291 -5.43 -4.92 12.89
N GLU A 292 -4.57 -5.85 13.35
CA GLU A 292 -4.89 -7.28 13.35
C GLU A 292 -6.08 -7.62 14.24
N TYR A 293 -6.22 -6.96 15.40
CA TYR A 293 -7.39 -7.10 16.27
C TYR A 293 -8.69 -6.73 15.55
N TYR A 294 -8.74 -5.55 14.92
CA TYR A 294 -9.92 -5.11 14.18
C TYR A 294 -10.23 -6.03 13.00
N LEU A 295 -9.21 -6.46 12.25
CA LEU A 295 -9.40 -7.40 11.15
C LEU A 295 -9.86 -8.76 11.64
N ALA A 296 -9.32 -9.29 12.74
CA ALA A 296 -9.74 -10.59 13.28
C ALA A 296 -11.15 -10.57 13.88
N LYS A 297 -11.58 -9.45 14.47
CA LYS A 297 -12.88 -9.34 15.16
C LYS A 297 -14.00 -8.83 14.26
N LEU A 298 -13.74 -7.81 13.45
CA LEU A 298 -14.78 -7.15 12.65
C LEU A 298 -14.89 -7.77 11.26
N PHE A 299 -13.76 -8.10 10.62
CA PHE A 299 -13.78 -8.57 9.23
C PHE A 299 -14.62 -9.84 9.05
N PRO A 300 -14.52 -10.90 9.87
CA PRO A 300 -15.35 -12.11 9.69
C PRO A 300 -16.85 -11.89 9.89
N SER A 301 -17.24 -10.83 10.61
CA SER A 301 -18.65 -10.47 10.79
C SER A 301 -19.22 -9.70 9.59
N LEU A 302 -18.35 -9.00 8.85
CA LEU A 302 -18.70 -8.18 7.70
C LEU A 302 -18.40 -8.86 6.37
N GLN A 303 -17.50 -9.83 6.35
CA GLN A 303 -16.87 -10.46 5.19
C GLN A 303 -16.56 -11.92 5.51
N SER A 304 -16.31 -12.75 4.48
CA SER A 304 -15.83 -14.12 4.71
C SER A 304 -14.40 -14.09 5.27
N SER A 305 -14.14 -14.89 6.32
CA SER A 305 -12.78 -15.07 6.85
C SER A 305 -11.79 -15.67 5.85
N ASP A 306 -12.29 -16.32 4.79
CA ASP A 306 -11.46 -16.85 3.71
C ASP A 306 -11.04 -15.77 2.70
N ASN A 307 -11.67 -14.60 2.76
CA ASN A 307 -11.32 -13.47 1.90
C ASN A 307 -10.19 -12.60 2.48
N TYR A 308 -9.67 -12.91 3.67
CA TYR A 308 -8.52 -12.23 4.26
C TYR A 308 -7.32 -13.17 4.32
N LEU A 309 -6.24 -12.77 3.64
CA LEU A 309 -4.93 -13.39 3.70
C LEU A 309 -3.90 -12.38 4.20
N ARG A 310 -3.28 -12.71 5.35
CA ARG A 310 -2.13 -11.99 5.91
C ARG A 310 -0.89 -12.84 5.73
N ILE A 311 0.14 -12.29 5.10
CA ILE A 311 1.46 -12.91 5.00
C ILE A 311 2.44 -12.06 5.80
N GLN A 312 2.98 -12.61 6.88
CA GLN A 312 3.86 -11.92 7.81
C GLN A 312 4.89 -12.90 8.38
N GLU A 313 6.15 -12.45 8.49
CA GLU A 313 7.18 -13.14 9.28
C GLU A 313 7.06 -12.70 10.73
N TYR A 314 6.69 -13.61 11.63
CA TYR A 314 6.45 -13.29 13.04
C TYR A 314 7.69 -13.49 13.93
N ASN A 315 8.71 -14.20 13.42
CA ASN A 315 9.92 -14.55 14.15
C ASN A 315 11.17 -14.10 13.36
N LEU A 316 11.17 -12.85 12.91
CA LEU A 316 12.31 -12.29 12.20
C LEU A 316 13.55 -12.31 13.11
N ASP A 317 14.68 -12.80 12.59
CA ASP A 317 15.95 -12.79 13.31
C ASP A 317 16.27 -11.35 13.77
N PRO A 318 16.59 -11.13 15.06
CA PRO A 318 16.89 -9.80 15.58
C PRO A 318 18.00 -9.05 14.83
N SER A 319 18.95 -9.76 14.19
CA SER A 319 19.99 -9.15 13.36
C SER A 319 19.45 -8.43 12.11
N MET A 320 18.24 -8.79 11.67
CA MET A 320 17.55 -8.21 10.52
C MET A 320 16.45 -7.20 10.91
N ASP A 321 16.23 -6.94 12.20
CA ASP A 321 15.12 -6.10 12.66
C ASP A 321 15.28 -4.62 12.27
N SER A 322 16.52 -4.14 12.14
CA SER A 322 16.81 -2.75 11.79
C SER A 322 16.24 -2.40 10.40
N MET A 323 15.38 -1.38 10.35
CA MET A 323 14.70 -0.95 9.13
C MET A 323 15.62 -0.24 8.13
N ASP A 324 16.86 0.06 8.51
CA ASP A 324 17.84 0.84 7.76
C ASP A 324 19.16 0.08 7.50
N ASN A 325 19.24 -1.20 7.90
CA ASN A 325 20.42 -2.03 7.63
C ASN A 325 20.43 -2.46 6.16
N ALA A 326 20.94 -1.61 5.29
CA ALA A 326 21.07 -1.90 3.85
C ALA A 326 22.43 -2.50 3.47
N THR A 327 23.07 -3.26 4.36
CA THR A 327 24.27 -4.02 4.00
C THR A 327 23.92 -5.16 3.05
N GLN A 328 24.81 -5.50 2.12
CA GLN A 328 24.59 -6.58 1.16
C GLN A 328 24.18 -7.90 1.83
N ALA A 329 24.84 -8.25 2.93
CA ALA A 329 24.50 -9.45 3.71
C ALA A 329 23.06 -9.41 4.27
N ASN A 330 22.61 -8.25 4.77
CA ASN A 330 21.25 -8.13 5.28
C ASN A 330 20.20 -8.18 4.16
N LEU A 331 20.47 -7.55 3.01
CA LEU A 331 19.59 -7.60 1.83
C LEU A 331 19.38 -9.04 1.35
N GLU A 332 20.46 -9.83 1.28
CA GLU A 332 20.41 -11.25 0.94
C GLU A 332 19.64 -12.08 1.98
N ASN A 333 19.80 -11.76 3.27
CA ASN A 333 19.10 -12.48 4.33
C ASN A 333 17.59 -12.14 4.35
N LEU A 334 17.21 -10.88 4.16
CA LEU A 334 15.82 -10.47 3.98
C LEU A 334 15.20 -11.15 2.76
N ALA A 335 15.96 -11.30 1.67
CA ALA A 335 15.49 -12.04 0.51
C ALA A 335 15.23 -13.53 0.83
N LYS A 336 16.14 -14.18 1.59
CA LYS A 336 15.93 -15.55 2.06
C LYS A 336 14.69 -15.68 2.95
N VAL A 337 14.41 -14.69 3.80
CA VAL A 337 13.17 -14.65 4.61
C VAL A 337 11.95 -14.61 3.71
N GLY A 338 11.91 -13.70 2.72
CA GLY A 338 10.81 -13.63 1.76
C GLY A 338 10.56 -14.95 1.02
N VAL A 339 11.63 -15.61 0.57
CA VAL A 339 11.53 -16.94 -0.07
C VAL A 339 11.07 -18.01 0.93
N SER A 340 11.59 -18.01 2.15
CA SER A 340 11.20 -18.97 3.18
C SER A 340 9.73 -18.83 3.58
N LEU A 341 9.19 -17.61 3.61
CA LEU A 341 7.78 -17.38 3.91
C LEU A 341 6.86 -18.13 2.94
N LEU A 342 7.25 -18.30 1.68
CA LEU A 342 6.43 -18.99 0.68
C LEU A 342 6.16 -20.46 1.05
N SER A 343 7.11 -21.13 1.71
CA SER A 343 6.96 -22.52 2.16
C SER A 343 6.37 -22.66 3.57
N GLN A 344 6.27 -21.56 4.33
CA GLN A 344 5.63 -21.57 5.63
C GLN A 344 4.11 -21.76 5.50
N PRO A 345 3.46 -22.43 6.48
CA PRO A 345 2.01 -22.52 6.52
C PRO A 345 1.37 -21.13 6.64
N VAL A 346 0.16 -20.97 6.12
CA VAL A 346 -0.63 -19.76 6.36
C VAL A 346 -0.89 -19.62 7.85
N LEU A 347 -0.49 -18.48 8.41
CA LEU A 347 -0.70 -18.15 9.82
C LEU A 347 -1.80 -17.09 9.96
N LYS A 348 -2.46 -17.11 11.11
CA LYS A 348 -3.32 -16.02 11.58
C LYS A 348 -2.91 -15.65 13.00
N MET A 349 -2.98 -14.38 13.35
CA MET A 349 -2.75 -13.96 14.73
C MET A 349 -3.93 -14.38 15.59
N ASN A 350 -3.67 -15.12 16.66
CA ASN A 350 -4.66 -15.32 17.72
C ASN A 350 -4.64 -14.07 18.61
N VAL A 351 -5.62 -13.19 18.45
CA VAL A 351 -5.65 -11.89 19.12
C VAL A 351 -6.01 -11.96 20.62
N GLU A 352 -6.33 -13.14 21.14
CA GLU A 352 -6.51 -13.35 22.58
C GLU A 352 -5.19 -13.74 23.26
N THR A 353 -4.34 -14.49 22.57
CA THR A 353 -3.05 -14.95 23.10
C THR A 353 -1.86 -14.16 22.56
N ASN A 354 -2.05 -13.37 21.51
CA ASN A 354 -1.02 -12.72 20.70
C ASN A 354 0.03 -13.69 20.16
N VAL A 355 -0.39 -14.93 19.87
CA VAL A 355 0.47 -15.96 19.27
C VAL A 355 -0.02 -16.29 17.87
N PRO A 356 0.87 -16.31 16.85
CA PRO A 356 0.52 -16.78 15.51
C PRO A 356 0.15 -18.27 15.54
N GLU A 357 -0.99 -18.62 14.95
CA GLU A 357 -1.46 -19.99 14.82
C GLU A 357 -1.70 -20.38 13.35
N LYS A 358 -1.53 -21.67 13.03
CA LYS A 358 -1.77 -22.16 11.68
C LYS A 358 -3.25 -22.05 11.33
N LYS A 359 -3.57 -21.48 10.16
CA LYS A 359 -4.94 -21.50 9.62
C LYS A 359 -5.21 -22.88 9.01
N ILE A 360 -6.14 -23.61 9.62
CA ILE A 360 -6.46 -25.00 9.24
C ILE A 360 -6.89 -25.05 7.76
N ASN A 361 -6.42 -26.06 7.02
CA ASN A 361 -6.76 -26.32 5.62
C ASN A 361 -6.36 -25.21 4.61
N GLN A 362 -5.44 -24.31 4.96
CA GLN A 362 -4.96 -23.26 4.04
C GLN A 362 -3.59 -23.55 3.41
N GLY A 363 -2.93 -24.64 3.78
CA GLY A 363 -1.63 -25.01 3.21
C GLY A 363 -0.55 -23.97 3.50
N THR A 364 0.38 -23.84 2.57
CA THR A 364 1.50 -22.87 2.57
C THR A 364 1.08 -21.51 2.00
N ASN A 365 1.89 -20.47 2.26
CA ASN A 365 1.67 -19.15 1.67
C ASN A 365 1.74 -19.20 0.13
N ALA A 366 2.64 -19.98 -0.48
CA ALA A 366 2.68 -20.16 -1.93
C ALA A 366 1.36 -20.73 -2.48
N GLU A 367 0.83 -21.78 -1.86
CA GLU A 367 -0.46 -22.37 -2.27
C GLU A 367 -1.62 -21.39 -2.06
N ALA A 368 -1.58 -20.56 -1.02
CA ALA A 368 -2.56 -19.52 -0.78
C ALA A 368 -2.51 -18.40 -1.83
N LEU A 369 -1.31 -17.99 -2.26
CA LEU A 369 -1.12 -17.04 -3.34
C LEU A 369 -1.61 -17.59 -4.69
N GLU A 370 -1.41 -18.88 -4.97
CA GLU A 370 -1.96 -19.53 -6.17
C GLU A 370 -3.50 -19.51 -6.18
N ARG A 371 -4.14 -19.81 -5.03
CA ARG A 371 -5.59 -19.70 -4.89
C ARG A 371 -6.08 -18.26 -5.04
N LEU A 372 -5.34 -17.30 -4.48
CA LEU A 372 -5.65 -15.89 -4.61
C LEU A 372 -5.54 -15.44 -6.07
N ALA A 373 -4.46 -15.80 -6.78
CA ALA A 373 -4.26 -15.50 -8.19
C ALA A 373 -5.40 -16.07 -9.05
N GLU A 374 -5.87 -17.28 -8.76
CA GLU A 374 -7.01 -17.89 -9.44
C GLU A 374 -8.30 -17.08 -9.23
N THR A 375 -8.56 -16.64 -7.99
CA THR A 375 -9.73 -15.79 -7.67
C THR A 375 -9.66 -14.44 -8.38
N LEU A 376 -8.51 -13.75 -8.31
CA LEU A 376 -8.26 -12.47 -8.98
C LEU A 376 -8.44 -12.57 -10.49
N TYR A 377 -7.87 -13.61 -11.11
CA TYR A 377 -8.01 -13.86 -12.54
C TYR A 377 -9.47 -14.10 -12.93
N LYS A 378 -10.18 -14.99 -12.22
CA LYS A 378 -11.61 -15.26 -12.47
C LYS A 378 -12.48 -14.01 -12.33
N GLU A 379 -12.22 -13.19 -11.32
CA GLU A 379 -12.92 -11.93 -11.10
C GLU A 379 -12.70 -10.97 -12.28
N LYS A 380 -11.45 -10.77 -12.72
CA LYS A 380 -11.14 -9.95 -13.90
C LYS A 380 -11.85 -10.47 -15.16
N GLN A 381 -11.82 -11.77 -15.42
CA GLN A 381 -12.49 -12.38 -16.58
C GLN A 381 -14.02 -12.19 -16.53
N LEU A 382 -14.61 -12.35 -15.34
CA LEU A 382 -16.04 -12.09 -15.13
C LEU A 382 -16.39 -10.64 -15.49
N ARG A 383 -15.60 -9.68 -14.99
CA ARG A 383 -15.80 -8.26 -15.21
C ARG A 383 -15.68 -7.88 -16.69
N LEU A 384 -14.64 -8.38 -17.37
CA LEU A 384 -14.45 -8.17 -18.81
C LEU A 384 -15.62 -8.73 -19.63
N LYS A 385 -16.09 -9.95 -19.29
CA LYS A 385 -17.25 -10.56 -19.95
C LYS A 385 -18.52 -9.74 -19.74
N LYS A 386 -18.82 -9.30 -18.52
CA LYS A 386 -20.03 -8.48 -18.24
C LYS A 386 -19.95 -7.12 -18.93
N LYS A 387 -18.79 -6.45 -18.92
CA LYS A 387 -18.57 -5.18 -19.62
C LYS A 387 -18.89 -5.32 -21.12
N LEU A 388 -18.30 -6.33 -21.77
CA LEU A 388 -18.54 -6.60 -23.19
C LEU A 388 -20.02 -6.88 -23.52
N ILE A 389 -20.72 -7.63 -22.65
CA ILE A 389 -22.15 -7.91 -22.84
C ILE A 389 -22.98 -6.62 -22.73
N MET A 390 -22.70 -5.77 -21.74
CA MET A 390 -23.44 -4.51 -21.55
C MET A 390 -23.20 -3.51 -22.69
N GLU A 391 -21.96 -3.40 -23.16
CA GLU A 391 -21.60 -2.58 -24.32
C GLU A 391 -22.32 -3.05 -25.60
N LYS A 392 -22.37 -4.37 -25.85
CA LYS A 392 -23.10 -4.94 -27.00
C LYS A 392 -24.62 -4.74 -26.93
N LEU A 393 -25.20 -4.66 -25.73
CA LEU A 393 -26.63 -4.46 -25.53
C LEU A 393 -27.05 -2.99 -25.59
N GLY A 394 -26.13 -2.05 -25.86
CA GLY A 394 -26.44 -0.62 -25.98
C GLY A 394 -26.96 -0.01 -24.68
N ARG A 395 -26.65 -0.61 -23.52
CA ARG A 395 -27.02 -0.08 -22.20
C ARG A 395 -25.78 0.60 -21.59
N PRO A 396 -25.56 1.91 -21.82
CA PRO A 396 -24.67 2.67 -20.96
C PRO A 396 -25.29 2.71 -19.56
N LEU A 397 -24.48 2.52 -18.53
CA LEU A 397 -24.90 2.59 -17.13
C LEU A 397 -25.12 4.07 -16.76
N LEU A 398 -26.18 4.67 -17.30
CA LEU A 398 -26.74 5.93 -16.80
C LEU A 398 -27.61 5.60 -15.59
N GLU A 399 -27.45 6.42 -14.54
CA GLU A 399 -28.16 6.43 -13.25
C GLU A 399 -27.49 5.67 -12.09
N THR A 400 -26.63 6.39 -11.38
CA THR A 400 -26.79 6.57 -9.91
C THR A 400 -26.20 7.93 -9.50
N ILE A 401 -26.68 9.02 -10.11
CA ILE A 401 -26.65 10.36 -9.52
C ILE A 401 -28.04 10.93 -9.67
N THR A 402 -28.91 10.62 -8.70
CA THR A 402 -30.11 11.41 -8.48
C THR A 402 -29.68 12.73 -7.85
N PHE A 403 -29.60 13.78 -8.68
CA PHE A 403 -29.64 15.16 -8.19
C PHE A 403 -31.08 15.46 -7.73
N PRO A 404 -31.32 15.81 -6.45
CA PRO A 404 -32.58 16.45 -6.10
C PRO A 404 -32.49 17.91 -6.56
N PHE A 405 -33.11 18.22 -7.69
CA PHE A 405 -33.46 19.61 -7.99
C PHE A 405 -34.58 20.07 -7.04
N ALA A 406 -34.36 21.26 -6.50
CA ALA A 406 -35.23 22.17 -5.80
C ALA A 406 -36.76 21.92 -5.85
N THR A 407 -37.40 22.02 -4.70
CA THR A 407 -38.74 22.62 -4.61
C THR A 407 -38.64 23.92 -3.83
N THR A 408 -38.83 25.01 -4.57
CA THR A 408 -39.31 26.29 -4.08
C THR A 408 -40.73 26.15 -3.55
N SER A 409 -40.96 26.59 -2.31
CA SER A 409 -42.16 27.31 -1.88
C SER A 409 -41.85 28.08 -0.61
#